data_AF-A0ABD1Q4R7-F1
#
_entry.id   AF-A0ABD1Q4R7-F1
#
_cell.length_a   1.000
_cell.length_b   1.000
_cell.length_c   1.000
_cell.angle_alpha   90.00
_cell.angle_beta   90.00
_cell.angle_gamma   90.00
#
_symmetry.space_group_name_H-M   'P 1'
#
loop_
_entity.id
_entity.type
_entity.pdbx_description
1 polymer ?
#
loop_
_entity_poly.entity_id
_entity_poly.type
_entity_poly.pdbx_seq_one_letter_code
_entity_poly.pdbx_strand_id
1 'polypeptide(L)'
;MVRYSNMINLRDTTTVFLFGSLIRKIFKTISDDDNAIADEVTLLEYPLGDYIHCNTHWRDIDYVLMPIMMEVHAHWILEHFDLKKKCLNIYNSYGFRIKDRQCVEDVQAFAVVIPHMLVKIGFWKSNLVDGKERIEPLEINIIQHLSQQQNGLV
;
A
#
# COMPACT_ATOMS: atom_id res chain seq x y z
N MET A 1 -24.00 6.58 -20.85
CA MET A 1 -23.93 7.31 -19.56
C MET A 1 -24.34 6.33 -18.47
N VAL A 2 -23.37 5.67 -17.84
CA VAL A 2 -23.65 4.74 -16.73
C VAL A 2 -23.79 5.58 -15.46
N ARG A 3 -24.95 5.52 -14.81
CA ARG A 3 -25.20 6.13 -13.51
C ARG A 3 -24.64 5.19 -12.44
N TYR A 4 -23.73 5.67 -11.60
CA TYR A 4 -23.34 4.97 -10.37
C TYR A 4 -24.53 5.03 -9.40
N SER A 5 -25.37 4.00 -9.42
CA SER A 5 -26.47 3.82 -8.48
C SER A 5 -25.97 3.15 -7.21
N ASN A 6 -26.35 3.74 -6.08
CA ASN A 6 -26.02 3.42 -4.68
C ASN A 6 -24.69 4.00 -4.22
N MET A 7 -24.75 5.19 -3.63
CA MET A 7 -23.64 5.81 -2.92
C MET A 7 -23.28 4.94 -1.72
N ILE A 8 -22.39 3.97 -1.92
CA ILE A 8 -21.52 3.54 -0.85
C ILE A 8 -20.70 4.79 -0.54
N ASN A 9 -20.86 5.34 0.67
CA ASN A 9 -19.97 6.38 1.18
C ASN A 9 -18.60 5.71 1.40
N LEU A 10 -17.85 5.54 0.31
CA LEU A 10 -16.47 5.09 0.33
C LEU A 10 -15.68 6.25 0.93
N ARG A 11 -15.13 6.03 2.12
CA ARG A 11 -14.20 6.95 2.74
C ARG A 11 -12.82 6.45 2.36
N ASP A 12 -12.23 7.07 1.36
CA ASP A 12 -10.92 6.70 0.83
C ASP A 12 -9.98 7.89 0.81
N THR A 13 -8.69 7.60 0.72
CA THR A 13 -7.66 8.58 0.37
C THR A 13 -6.65 7.95 -0.58
N THR A 14 -5.73 8.74 -1.10
CA THR A 14 -4.68 8.27 -2.01
C THR A 14 -3.30 8.71 -1.57
N THR A 15 -2.29 7.93 -1.95
CA THR A 15 -0.88 8.34 -1.86
C THR A 15 -0.35 8.78 -3.23
N VAL A 16 0.81 9.44 -3.23
CA VAL A 16 1.53 9.78 -4.47
C VAL A 16 2.62 8.75 -4.74
N PHE A 17 3.17 8.75 -5.97
CA PHE A 17 4.21 7.79 -6.39
C PHE A 17 5.41 7.72 -5.44
N LEU A 18 5.77 8.85 -4.80
CA LEU A 18 6.89 8.93 -3.85
C LEU A 18 6.70 7.99 -2.66
N PHE A 19 5.46 7.74 -2.23
CA PHE A 19 5.15 6.81 -1.15
C PHE A 19 5.71 5.42 -1.44
N GLY A 20 5.49 4.91 -2.65
CA GLY A 20 6.00 3.61 -3.06
C GLY A 20 7.53 3.55 -3.08
N SER A 21 8.20 4.62 -3.53
CA SER A 21 9.66 4.70 -3.50
C SER A 21 10.22 4.67 -2.07
N LEU A 22 9.57 5.37 -1.13
CA LEU A 22 9.95 5.37 0.28
C LEU A 22 9.78 3.99 0.93
N ILE A 23 8.62 3.34 0.70
CA ILE A 23 8.37 1.98 1.18
C ILE A 23 9.47 1.01 0.72
N ARG A 24 9.83 1.03 -0.58
CA ARG A 24 10.89 0.17 -1.12
C ARG A 24 12.26 0.45 -0.51
N LYS A 25 12.57 1.73 -0.24
CA LYS A 25 13.81 2.15 0.42
C LYS A 25 13.88 1.55 1.83
N ILE A 26 12.84 1.73 2.63
CA ILE A 26 12.76 1.22 4.01
C ILE A 26 12.80 -0.30 4.05
N PHE A 27 12.10 -0.97 3.13
CA PHE A 27 12.08 -2.43 3.09
C PHE A 27 13.48 -3.04 2.94
N LYS A 28 14.41 -2.35 2.25
CA LYS A 28 15.80 -2.80 2.09
C LYS A 28 16.65 -2.65 3.35
N THR A 29 16.24 -1.82 4.31
CA THR A 29 17.05 -1.47 5.48
C THR A 29 16.43 -1.96 6.79
N ILE A 30 15.14 -2.26 6.82
CA ILE A 30 14.41 -2.62 8.05
C ILE A 30 14.92 -3.90 8.72
N SER A 31 15.61 -4.79 7.99
CA SER A 31 16.25 -5.98 8.58
C SER A 31 17.50 -5.65 9.38
N ASP A 32 18.15 -4.54 9.05
CA ASP A 32 19.48 -4.17 9.54
C ASP A 32 19.38 -3.02 10.56
N ASP A 33 18.32 -2.21 10.48
CA ASP A 33 18.05 -1.07 11.33
C ASP A 33 16.57 -0.99 11.74
N ASP A 34 16.29 -1.37 12.98
CA ASP A 34 14.97 -1.30 13.61
C ASP A 34 14.41 0.13 13.67
N ASN A 35 15.24 1.16 13.53
CA ASN A 35 14.84 2.57 13.54
C ASN A 35 14.61 3.16 12.14
N ALA A 36 14.87 2.42 11.06
CA ALA A 36 14.75 2.94 9.68
C ALA A 36 13.39 3.62 9.40
N ILE A 37 12.31 3.09 9.96
CA ILE A 37 10.97 3.69 9.84
C ILE A 37 10.82 4.96 10.68
N ALA A 38 11.39 4.97 11.88
CA ALA A 38 11.30 6.10 12.81
C ALA A 38 11.97 7.35 12.23
N ASP A 39 13.07 7.15 11.51
CA ASP A 39 13.89 8.22 10.96
C ASP A 39 13.29 8.80 9.65
N GLU A 40 12.33 8.10 9.03
CA GLU A 40 11.69 8.55 7.79
C GLU A 40 10.37 9.27 8.07
N VAL A 41 10.47 10.50 8.58
CA VAL A 41 9.33 11.36 8.93
C VAL A 41 8.31 11.47 7.80
N THR A 42 8.79 11.65 6.57
CA THR A 42 7.93 11.74 5.37
C THR A 42 6.99 10.55 5.23
N LEU A 43 7.47 9.34 5.51
CA LEU A 43 6.67 8.12 5.44
C LEU A 43 5.56 8.13 6.50
N LEU A 44 5.87 8.60 7.71
CA LEU A 44 4.94 8.66 8.84
C LEU A 44 3.84 9.72 8.69
N GLU A 45 4.08 10.79 7.93
CA GLU A 45 3.12 11.88 7.68
C GLU A 45 1.97 11.48 6.74
N TYR A 46 2.17 10.51 5.85
CA TYR A 46 1.11 10.00 4.95
C TYR A 46 -0.14 9.49 5.70
N PRO A 47 -0.01 8.57 6.67
CA PRO A 47 -1.17 8.06 7.41
C PRO A 47 -1.80 9.09 8.35
N LEU A 48 -1.06 10.12 8.74
CA LEU A 48 -1.57 11.23 9.56
C LEU A 48 -2.37 12.24 8.72
N GLY A 49 -2.20 12.25 7.40
CA GLY A 49 -2.82 13.21 6.49
C GLY A 49 -2.01 14.49 6.28
N ASP A 50 -0.81 14.57 6.86
CA ASP A 50 -0.03 15.81 6.94
C ASP A 50 0.83 16.07 5.69
N TYR A 51 1.17 15.01 4.92
CA TYR A 51 2.10 15.12 3.80
C TYR A 51 1.50 15.72 2.51
N ILE A 52 0.27 15.32 2.14
CA ILE A 52 -0.39 15.78 0.90
C ILE A 52 -1.53 16.72 1.28
N HIS A 53 -1.60 17.89 0.64
CA HIS A 53 -2.74 18.79 0.79
C HIS A 53 -4.07 18.08 0.49
N CYS A 54 -5.01 18.16 1.43
CA CYS A 54 -6.33 17.50 1.38
C CYS A 54 -6.30 15.97 1.52
N ASN A 55 -5.19 15.37 1.98
CA ASN A 55 -5.20 13.99 2.43
C ASN A 55 -6.02 13.85 3.72
N THR A 56 -6.74 12.75 3.85
CA THR A 56 -7.52 12.46 5.04
C THR A 56 -6.69 11.57 5.97
N HIS A 57 -6.70 11.86 7.27
CA HIS A 57 -6.05 10.99 8.25
C HIS A 57 -6.63 9.57 8.11
N TRP A 58 -5.75 8.57 8.07
CA TRP A 58 -6.15 7.18 7.83
C TRP A 58 -7.10 6.60 8.89
N ARG A 59 -7.31 7.28 10.03
CA ARG A 59 -8.29 6.88 11.06
C ARG A 59 -9.73 7.12 10.64
N ASP A 60 -9.94 8.03 9.70
CA ASP A 60 -11.27 8.50 9.30
C ASP A 60 -11.76 7.85 8.00
N ILE A 61 -10.93 7.00 7.38
CA ILE A 61 -11.19 6.31 6.11
C ILE A 61 -11.22 4.79 6.28
N ASP A 62 -11.80 4.13 5.29
CA ASP A 62 -11.88 2.68 5.18
C ASP A 62 -10.77 2.12 4.27
N TYR A 63 -10.30 2.92 3.29
CA TYR A 63 -9.41 2.45 2.23
C TYR A 63 -8.30 3.45 1.86
N VAL A 64 -7.10 2.95 1.54
CA VAL A 64 -6.02 3.74 0.92
C VAL A 64 -5.76 3.23 -0.49
N LEU A 65 -5.83 4.14 -1.46
CA LEU A 65 -5.53 3.90 -2.87
C LEU A 65 -4.09 4.31 -3.18
N MET A 66 -3.24 3.34 -3.49
CA MET A 66 -1.81 3.54 -3.69
C MET A 66 -1.43 3.19 -5.12
N PRO A 67 -1.14 4.18 -5.98
CA PRO A 67 -0.60 3.91 -7.30
C PRO A 67 0.83 3.42 -7.19
N ILE A 68 1.13 2.25 -7.78
CA ILE A 68 2.45 1.63 -7.73
C ILE A 68 2.97 1.46 -9.15
N MET A 69 4.18 1.99 -9.41
CA MET A 69 4.90 1.71 -10.65
C MET A 69 5.66 0.40 -10.52
N MET A 70 5.37 -0.55 -11.40
CA MET A 70 6.18 -1.74 -11.65
C MET A 70 7.32 -1.33 -12.59
N GLU A 71 8.44 -0.90 -12.03
CA GLU A 71 9.54 -0.24 -12.76
C GLU A 71 10.05 -1.07 -13.95
N VAL A 72 10.19 -2.38 -13.77
CA VAL A 72 10.66 -3.31 -14.82
C VAL A 72 9.73 -3.32 -16.04
N HIS A 73 8.44 -3.06 -15.84
CA HIS A 73 7.41 -3.18 -16.87
C HIS A 73 6.86 -1.81 -17.30
N ALA A 74 7.34 -0.71 -16.69
CA ALA A 74 6.78 0.62 -16.82
C ALA A 74 5.24 0.64 -16.75
N HIS A 75 4.68 -0.16 -15.82
CA HIS A 75 3.25 -0.36 -15.68
C HIS A 75 2.75 0.10 -14.32
N TRP A 76 1.65 0.86 -14.31
CA TRP A 76 0.98 1.27 -13.09
C TRP A 76 -0.05 0.22 -12.68
N ILE A 77 0.11 -0.27 -11.46
CA ILE A 77 -0.91 -1.05 -10.76
C ILE A 77 -1.52 -0.19 -9.64
N LEU A 78 -2.70 -0.58 -9.18
CA LEU A 78 -3.33 0.04 -8.03
C LEU A 78 -3.36 -0.95 -6.86
N GLU A 79 -2.72 -0.59 -5.76
CA GLU A 79 -2.89 -1.25 -4.49
C GLU A 79 -4.01 -0.57 -3.69
N HIS A 80 -4.97 -1.37 -3.25
CA HIS A 80 -6.11 -0.93 -2.46
C HIS A 80 -6.00 -1.58 -1.08
N PHE A 81 -5.53 -0.78 -0.12
CA PHE A 81 -5.35 -1.21 1.26
C PHE A 81 -6.67 -1.08 2.02
N ASP A 82 -7.22 -2.22 2.44
CA ASP A 82 -8.40 -2.31 3.29
C ASP A 82 -7.95 -2.26 4.76
N LEU A 83 -8.16 -1.13 5.43
CA LEU A 83 -7.70 -0.94 6.82
C LEU A 83 -8.43 -1.87 7.79
N LYS A 84 -9.69 -2.20 7.51
CA LYS A 84 -10.54 -3.02 8.38
C LYS A 84 -10.14 -4.49 8.29
N LYS A 85 -9.91 -4.99 7.07
CA LYS A 85 -9.47 -6.37 6.83
C LYS A 85 -7.98 -6.57 6.98
N LYS A 86 -7.20 -5.48 6.99
CA LYS A 86 -5.74 -5.49 7.06
C LYS A 86 -5.13 -6.31 5.92
N CYS A 87 -5.56 -6.03 4.70
CA CYS A 87 -5.05 -6.70 3.50
C CYS A 87 -4.87 -5.72 2.34
N LEU A 88 -3.96 -6.07 1.44
CA LEU A 88 -3.64 -5.34 0.22
C LEU A 88 -4.33 -6.02 -0.95
N ASN A 89 -5.23 -5.33 -1.62
CA ASN A 89 -5.90 -5.83 -2.81
C ASN A 89 -5.26 -5.19 -4.04
N ILE A 90 -4.67 -6.02 -4.90
CA ILE A 90 -3.86 -5.58 -6.03
C ILE A 90 -4.68 -5.66 -7.30
N TYR A 91 -4.86 -4.51 -7.93
CA TYR A 91 -5.54 -4.36 -9.20
C TYR A 91 -4.48 -4.16 -10.30
N ASN A 92 -4.23 -5.24 -11.04
CA ASN A 92 -3.33 -5.24 -12.19
C ASN A 92 -4.15 -5.30 -13.48
N SER A 93 -4.21 -4.18 -14.19
CA SER A 93 -4.90 -4.09 -15.48
C SER A 93 -4.13 -4.73 -16.64
N TYR A 94 -2.89 -5.21 -16.40
CA TYR A 94 -2.04 -5.86 -17.39
C TYR A 94 -1.67 -7.30 -17.00
N GLY A 95 -2.60 -7.97 -16.30
CA GLY A 95 -2.45 -9.34 -15.78
C GLY A 95 -2.15 -10.40 -16.84
N PHE A 96 -2.54 -10.19 -18.11
CA PHE A 96 -2.16 -11.11 -19.20
C PHE A 96 -0.63 -11.15 -19.43
N ARG A 97 0.07 -10.04 -19.18
CA ARG A 97 1.52 -9.92 -19.43
C ARG A 97 2.33 -10.03 -18.16
N ILE A 98 1.81 -9.47 -17.08
CA ILE A 98 2.46 -9.45 -15.79
C ILE A 98 1.79 -10.49 -14.91
N LYS A 99 2.48 -11.61 -14.71
CA LYS A 99 1.99 -12.72 -13.90
C LYS A 99 1.85 -12.31 -12.44
N ASP A 100 0.89 -12.91 -11.75
CA ASP A 100 0.59 -12.67 -10.33
C ASP A 100 1.83 -12.73 -9.43
N ARG A 101 2.72 -13.70 -9.66
CA ARG A 101 3.98 -13.83 -8.92
C ARG A 101 4.82 -12.55 -8.99
N GLN A 102 4.95 -11.96 -10.18
CA GLN A 102 5.74 -10.74 -10.37
C GLN A 102 5.09 -9.55 -9.66
N CYS A 103 3.75 -9.47 -9.70
CA CYS A 103 3.01 -8.46 -8.96
C CYS A 103 3.25 -8.58 -7.45
N VAL A 104 3.19 -9.80 -6.91
CA VAL A 104 3.43 -10.07 -5.49
C VAL A 104 4.85 -9.65 -5.09
N GLU A 105 5.86 -10.02 -5.88
CA GLU A 105 7.26 -9.62 -5.63
C GLU A 105 7.41 -8.08 -5.59
N ASP A 106 6.72 -7.36 -6.47
CA ASP A 106 6.77 -5.89 -6.53
C ASP A 106 5.98 -5.20 -5.41
N VAL A 107 5.03 -5.85 -4.75
CA VAL A 107 4.24 -5.24 -3.65
C VAL A 107 4.60 -5.80 -2.27
N GLN A 108 5.47 -6.81 -2.19
CA GLN A 108 5.85 -7.43 -0.93
C GLN A 108 6.44 -6.44 0.09
N ALA A 109 7.17 -5.42 -0.38
CA ALA A 109 7.67 -4.35 0.46
C ALA A 109 6.55 -3.60 1.22
N PHE A 110 5.40 -3.39 0.58
CA PHE A 110 4.26 -2.69 1.16
C PHE A 110 3.62 -3.52 2.26
N ALA A 111 3.43 -4.82 2.00
CA ALA A 111 2.87 -5.75 2.97
C ALA A 111 3.68 -5.81 4.27
N VAL A 112 5.00 -5.65 4.18
CA VAL A 112 5.89 -5.64 5.35
C VAL A 112 5.96 -4.26 6.00
N VAL A 113 6.20 -3.20 5.25
CA VAL A 113 6.50 -1.88 5.84
C VAL A 113 5.25 -1.19 6.41
N ILE A 114 4.08 -1.31 5.76
CA ILE A 114 2.86 -0.61 6.19
C ILE A 114 2.47 -0.97 7.64
N PRO A 115 2.39 -2.24 8.04
CA PRO A 115 2.12 -2.60 9.44
C PRO A 115 3.10 -1.99 10.44
N HIS A 116 4.40 -1.99 10.14
CA HIS A 116 5.41 -1.43 11.02
C HIS A 116 5.25 0.09 11.15
N MET A 117 5.02 0.78 10.04
CA MET A 117 4.70 2.21 10.02
C MET A 117 3.49 2.52 10.90
N LEU A 118 2.39 1.75 10.75
CA LEU A 118 1.15 1.95 11.51
C LEU A 118 1.31 1.65 13.01
N VAL A 119 2.13 0.68 13.39
CA VAL A 119 2.46 0.45 14.80
C VAL A 119 3.27 1.63 15.35
N LYS A 120 4.26 2.13 14.59
CA LYS A 120 5.16 3.19 15.06
C LYS A 120 4.43 4.49 15.39
N ILE A 121 3.44 4.87 14.59
CA ILE A 121 2.61 6.06 14.85
C ILE A 121 1.47 5.79 15.86
N GLY A 122 1.43 4.62 16.48
CA GLY A 122 0.40 4.22 17.45
C GLY A 122 -0.99 4.02 16.84
N PHE A 123 -1.07 3.74 15.54
CA PHE A 123 -2.32 3.43 14.85
C PHE A 123 -2.75 1.98 15.13
N TRP A 124 -1.79 1.05 15.07
CA TRP A 124 -1.99 -0.36 15.42
C TRP A 124 -1.21 -0.73 16.67
N LYS A 125 -1.69 -1.77 17.36
CA LYS A 125 -0.95 -2.42 18.42
C LYS A 125 -0.09 -3.52 17.83
N SER A 126 1.13 -3.63 18.31
CA SER A 126 1.99 -4.78 18.08
C SER A 126 1.85 -5.79 19.22
N ASN A 127 2.21 -7.04 18.93
CA ASN A 127 2.39 -8.06 19.95
C ASN A 127 3.88 -8.14 20.30
N LEU A 128 4.18 -8.31 21.59
CA LEU A 128 5.52 -8.66 22.04
C LEU A 128 5.61 -10.19 22.14
N VAL A 129 6.58 -10.77 21.44
CA VAL A 129 6.94 -12.18 21.56
C VAL A 129 8.40 -12.22 22.00
N ASP A 130 8.67 -12.86 23.14
CA ASP A 130 10.00 -12.92 23.75
C ASP A 130 10.68 -11.55 23.94
N GLY A 131 9.88 -10.53 24.27
CA GLY A 131 10.34 -9.16 24.47
C GLY A 131 10.65 -8.39 23.18
N LYS A 132 10.42 -8.98 22.01
CA LYS A 132 10.57 -8.32 20.70
C LYS A 132 9.22 -8.04 20.07
N GLU A 133 9.15 -6.90 19.38
CA GLU A 133 7.98 -6.53 18.61
C GLU A 133 7.82 -7.48 17.41
N ARG A 134 6.70 -8.18 17.34
CA ARG A 134 6.36 -9.07 16.22
C ARG A 134 5.20 -8.48 15.45
N ILE A 135 5.47 -8.11 14.21
CA ILE A 135 4.50 -7.51 13.29
C ILE A 135 4.43 -8.40 12.06
N GLU A 136 3.25 -8.96 11.81
CA GLU A 136 3.03 -9.83 10.66
C GLU A 136 2.79 -8.98 9.40
N PRO A 137 3.30 -9.42 8.23
CA PRO A 137 2.99 -8.78 6.97
C PRO A 137 1.48 -8.85 6.65
N LEU A 138 1.00 -7.88 5.88
CA LEU A 138 -0.37 -7.90 5.37
C LEU A 138 -0.57 -9.03 4.35
N GLU A 139 -1.77 -9.59 4.33
CA GLU A 139 -2.18 -10.50 3.25
C GLU A 139 -2.26 -9.72 1.93
N ILE A 140 -1.72 -10.31 0.85
CA ILE A 140 -1.77 -9.76 -0.51
C ILE A 140 -2.77 -10.57 -1.33
N ASN A 141 -3.79 -9.90 -1.86
CA ASN A 141 -4.83 -10.45 -2.70
C ASN A 141 -4.71 -9.92 -4.13
N ILE A 142 -4.42 -10.78 -5.11
CA ILE A 142 -4.47 -10.38 -6.52
C ILE A 142 -5.92 -10.45 -6.99
N ILE A 143 -6.48 -9.31 -7.41
CA ILE A 143 -7.87 -9.24 -7.87
C ILE A 143 -7.95 -9.75 -9.31
N GLN A 144 -8.73 -10.81 -9.49
CA GLN A 144 -8.93 -11.49 -10.78
C GLN A 144 -10.12 -10.89 -11.56
N HIS A 145 -10.23 -11.27 -12.83
CA HIS A 145 -11.35 -10.90 -13.73
C HIS A 145 -11.51 -9.39 -13.98
N LEU A 146 -10.41 -8.64 -13.90
CA LEU A 146 -10.38 -7.22 -14.21
C LEU A 146 -10.38 -6.99 -15.73
N SER A 147 -11.00 -5.89 -16.16
CA SER A 147 -10.83 -5.39 -17.52
C SER A 147 -9.35 -5.15 -17.81
N GLN A 148 -8.87 -5.71 -18.92
CA GLN A 148 -7.45 -5.66 -19.29
C GLN A 148 -7.16 -4.44 -20.15
N GLN A 149 -6.08 -3.73 -19.84
CA GLN A 149 -5.54 -2.66 -20.64
C GLN A 149 -5.09 -3.23 -22.00
N GLN A 150 -5.71 -2.75 -23.07
CA GLN A 150 -5.44 -3.22 -24.43
C GLN A 150 -4.29 -2.45 -25.11
N ASN A 151 -4.03 -1.21 -24.66
CA ASN A 151 -3.05 -0.31 -25.27
C ASN A 151 -2.09 0.22 -24.19
N GLY A 152 -0.78 0.15 -24.41
CA GLY A 152 0.26 0.84 -23.63
C GLY A 152 1.15 1.63 -24.58
N LEU A 153 1.76 2.72 -24.11
CA LEU A 153 2.73 3.49 -24.90
C LEU A 153 3.80 2.54 -25.44
N VAL A 154 3.87 2.45 -26.78
CA VAL A 154 4.95 1.82 -27.54
C VAL A 154 6.13 2.78 -27.55
#